data_AF-A0A816VPS8-F1
#
_entry.id   AF-A0A816VPS8-F1
#
_cell.length_a   1.000
_cell.length_b   1.000
_cell.length_c   1.000
_cell.angle_alpha   90.00
_cell.angle_beta   90.00
_cell.angle_gamma   90.00
#
_symmetry.space_group_name_H-M   'P 1'
#
loop_
_entity.id
_entity.type
_entity.pdbx_description
1 polymer ?
#
loop_
_entity_poly.entity_id
_entity_poly.type
_entity_poly.pdbx_seq_one_letter_code
_entity_poly.pdbx_strand_id
1 'polypeptide(L)'
;MKLYGTKSKNYLAATKRVEYDLPPKFISNIDFTFKIDESIFSKDEAQALYNQMRHITKEYRIQAMSLYVQSTNRECEILTDEIKHIIEGFPRNTEENDEQVGAESGYIEFKHYNELREKRLNLDAERSIYFLEA
;
A
#
# COMPACT_ATOMS: atom_id res chain seq x y z
N MET A 1 6.02 -10.00 11.87
CA MET A 1 5.15 -8.87 12.31
C MET A 1 5.69 -7.45 12.06
N LYS A 2 6.97 -7.10 12.33
CA LYS A 2 7.52 -5.76 11.96
C LYS A 2 7.35 -5.48 10.46
N LEU A 3 7.61 -6.51 9.64
CA LEU A 3 7.45 -6.49 8.18
C LEU A 3 6.00 -6.18 7.76
N TYR A 4 5.00 -6.86 8.32
CA TYR A 4 3.57 -6.59 8.07
C TYR A 4 3.19 -5.13 8.35
N GLY A 5 3.58 -4.60 9.52
CA GLY A 5 3.29 -3.21 9.86
C GLY A 5 3.90 -2.21 8.87
N THR A 6 5.11 -2.48 8.38
CA THR A 6 5.73 -1.67 7.32
C THR A 6 4.97 -1.77 6.00
N LYS A 7 4.57 -2.98 5.58
CA LYS A 7 3.86 -3.18 4.31
C LYS A 7 2.44 -2.59 4.32
N SER A 8 1.71 -2.75 5.41
CA SER A 8 0.39 -2.12 5.60
C SER A 8 0.47 -0.59 5.55
N LYS A 9 1.44 0.02 6.25
CA LYS A 9 1.69 1.46 6.17
C LYS A 9 2.05 1.93 4.75
N ASN A 10 2.88 1.16 4.05
CA ASN A 10 3.24 1.48 2.66
C ASN A 10 2.02 1.44 1.73
N TYR A 11 1.14 0.45 1.90
CA TYR A 11 -0.11 0.35 1.15
C TYR A 11 -1.03 1.55 1.42
N LEU A 12 -1.30 1.89 2.69
CA LEU A 12 -2.12 3.05 3.03
C LEU A 12 -1.55 4.36 2.48
N ALA A 13 -0.23 4.54 2.59
CA ALA A 13 0.47 5.69 2.02
C ALA A 13 0.38 5.71 0.48
N ALA A 14 0.42 4.56 -0.18
CA ALA A 14 0.25 4.44 -1.63
C ALA A 14 -1.17 4.86 -2.05
N THR A 15 -2.20 4.38 -1.35
CA THR A 15 -3.60 4.72 -1.62
C THR A 15 -3.85 6.23 -1.46
N LYS A 16 -3.34 6.84 -0.39
CA LYS A 16 -3.42 8.30 -0.19
C LYS A 16 -2.70 9.08 -1.29
N ARG A 17 -1.53 8.63 -1.73
CA ARG A 17 -0.82 9.25 -2.85
C ARG A 17 -1.62 9.22 -4.15
N VAL A 18 -2.38 8.16 -4.40
CA VAL A 18 -3.30 8.10 -5.55
C VAL A 18 -4.46 9.07 -5.38
N GLU A 19 -5.06 9.12 -4.19
CA GLU A 19 -6.18 10.03 -3.87
C GLU A 19 -5.84 11.50 -4.14
N TYR A 20 -4.60 11.91 -3.84
CA TYR A 20 -4.14 13.29 -4.02
C TYR A 20 -3.34 13.56 -5.32
N ASP A 21 -3.26 12.61 -6.25
CA ASP A 21 -2.40 12.69 -7.46
C ASP A 21 -0.94 13.09 -7.12
N LEU A 22 -0.39 12.48 -6.06
CA LEU A 22 0.97 12.70 -5.56
C LEU A 22 1.89 11.51 -5.88
N PRO A 23 2.43 11.42 -7.11
CA PRO A 23 3.31 10.32 -7.48
C PRO A 23 4.54 10.23 -6.55
N PRO A 24 4.96 9.01 -6.18
CA PRO A 24 6.27 8.78 -5.56
C PRO A 24 7.42 9.41 -6.36
N LYS A 25 8.51 9.81 -5.70
CA LYS A 25 9.66 10.49 -6.34
C LYS A 25 10.23 9.75 -7.55
N PHE A 26 10.14 8.42 -7.58
CA PHE A 26 10.61 7.60 -8.69
C PHE A 26 9.65 7.59 -9.90
N ILE A 27 8.37 7.93 -9.72
CA ILE A 27 7.36 8.08 -10.78
C ILE A 27 7.26 9.56 -11.22
N SER A 28 7.39 10.51 -10.29
CA SER A 28 7.11 11.93 -10.53
C SER A 28 8.08 12.63 -11.49
N ASN A 29 9.28 12.08 -11.69
CA ASN A 29 10.37 12.75 -12.40
C ASN A 29 10.38 12.47 -13.92
N ILE A 30 9.43 11.69 -14.43
CA ILE A 30 9.39 11.33 -15.85
C ILE A 30 8.40 12.25 -16.56
N ASP A 31 8.92 13.09 -17.44
CA ASP A 31 8.16 13.95 -18.36
C ASP A 31 8.58 13.60 -19.80
N PHE A 32 7.62 13.12 -20.59
CA PHE A 32 7.84 12.78 -22.01
C PHE A 32 7.70 13.99 -22.93
N THR A 33 7.60 15.21 -22.38
CA THR A 33 7.56 16.43 -23.17
C THR A 33 8.94 16.72 -23.75
N PHE A 34 9.04 16.74 -25.08
CA PHE A 34 10.22 17.21 -25.80
C PHE A 34 9.90 18.47 -26.60
N LYS A 35 10.92 19.29 -26.88
CA LYS A 35 10.74 20.49 -27.70
C LYS A 35 10.51 20.12 -29.16
N ILE A 36 9.49 20.70 -29.76
CA ILE A 36 9.21 20.60 -31.20
C ILE A 36 9.83 21.81 -31.90
N ASP A 37 10.30 21.62 -33.13
CA ASP A 37 10.70 22.73 -33.99
C ASP A 37 9.47 23.45 -34.57
N GLU A 38 9.06 24.51 -33.88
CA GLU A 38 7.90 25.34 -34.26
C GLU A 38 8.13 26.18 -35.52
N SER A 39 9.32 26.13 -36.15
CA SER A 39 9.57 26.76 -37.45
C SER A 39 9.06 25.94 -38.64
N ILE A 40 8.88 24.63 -38.44
CA ILE A 40 8.43 23.68 -39.47
C ILE A 40 6.92 23.42 -39.34
N PHE A 41 6.44 23.29 -38.11
CA PHE A 41 5.03 23.00 -37.83
C PHE A 41 4.18 24.25 -37.70
N SER A 42 2.91 24.16 -38.10
CA SER A 42 1.94 25.18 -37.71
C SER A 42 1.75 25.19 -36.18
N LYS A 43 1.30 26.31 -35.63
CA LYS A 43 1.03 26.43 -34.18
C LYS A 43 0.04 25.38 -33.68
N ASP A 44 -0.98 25.07 -34.49
CA ASP A 44 -2.01 24.10 -34.14
C ASP A 44 -1.46 22.67 -34.13
N GLU A 45 -0.61 22.31 -35.11
CA GLU A 45 0.05 21.00 -35.14
C GLU A 45 1.03 20.83 -33.99
N ALA A 46 1.87 21.84 -33.71
CA ALA A 46 2.78 21.81 -32.58
C ALA A 46 2.02 21.64 -31.26
N GLN A 47 0.92 22.39 -31.07
CA GLN A 47 0.08 22.28 -29.88
C GLN A 47 -0.59 20.91 -29.77
N ALA A 48 -1.06 20.33 -30.88
CA ALA A 48 -1.63 18.99 -30.90
C ALA A 48 -0.60 17.93 -30.45
N LEU A 49 0.64 18.03 -30.92
CA LEU A 49 1.74 17.16 -30.51
C LEU A 49 2.09 17.35 -29.02
N TYR A 50 2.17 18.58 -28.51
CA TYR A 50 2.35 18.82 -27.07
C TYR A 50 1.21 18.24 -26.23
N ASN A 51 -0.03 18.30 -26.72
CA ASN A 51 -1.17 17.69 -26.04
C ASN A 51 -1.05 16.16 -25.99
N GLN A 52 -0.58 15.53 -27.08
CA GLN A 52 -0.29 14.09 -27.11
C GLN A 52 0.82 13.72 -26.11
N MET A 53 1.90 14.50 -26.03
CA MET A 53 2.97 14.27 -25.03
C MET A 53 2.43 14.34 -23.60
N ARG A 54 1.63 15.37 -23.29
CA ARG A 54 0.98 15.50 -21.97
C ARG A 54 0.08 14.32 -21.66
N HIS A 55 -0.64 13.82 -22.67
CA HIS A 55 -1.48 12.63 -22.51
C HIS A 55 -0.63 11.41 -22.17
N ILE A 56 0.46 11.16 -22.91
CA ILE A 56 1.39 10.06 -22.65
C ILE A 56 1.98 10.15 -21.23
N THR A 57 2.47 11.33 -20.83
CA THR A 57 2.99 11.55 -19.46
C THR A 57 1.93 11.24 -18.40
N LYS A 58 0.68 11.65 -18.62
CA LYS A 58 -0.43 11.36 -17.72
C LYS A 58 -0.75 9.86 -17.66
N GLU A 59 -0.84 9.19 -18.81
CA GLU A 59 -1.11 7.75 -18.87
C GLU A 59 -0.02 6.94 -18.18
N TYR A 60 1.25 7.26 -18.44
CA TYR A 60 2.38 6.64 -17.75
C TYR A 60 2.25 6.76 -16.23
N ARG A 61 1.97 7.97 -15.73
CA ARG A 61 1.79 8.21 -14.30
C ARG A 61 0.67 7.35 -13.72
N ILE A 62 -0.48 7.30 -14.38
CA ILE A 62 -1.64 6.50 -13.95
C ILE A 62 -1.27 5.02 -13.89
N GLN A 63 -0.67 4.48 -14.95
CA GLN A 63 -0.29 3.08 -15.01
C GLN A 63 0.74 2.72 -13.94
N ALA A 64 1.77 3.55 -13.78
CA ALA A 64 2.82 3.33 -12.78
C ALA A 64 2.28 3.41 -11.34
N MET A 65 1.41 4.38 -11.05
CA MET A 65 0.77 4.51 -9.73
C MET A 65 -0.19 3.34 -9.45
N SER A 66 -0.93 2.88 -10.45
CA SER A 66 -1.80 1.71 -10.34
C SER A 66 -1.01 0.46 -9.99
N LEU A 67 0.08 0.18 -10.71
CA LEU A 67 0.97 -0.94 -10.42
C LEU A 67 1.59 -0.85 -9.01
N TYR A 68 1.98 0.35 -8.59
CA TYR A 68 2.52 0.57 -7.25
C TYR A 68 1.51 0.24 -6.14
N VAL A 69 0.24 0.68 -6.28
CA VAL A 69 -0.83 0.33 -5.33
C VAL A 69 -1.12 -1.17 -5.36
N GLN A 70 -1.22 -1.77 -6.54
CA GLN A 70 -1.46 -3.21 -6.68
C GLN A 70 -0.36 -4.03 -6.00
N SER A 71 0.90 -3.68 -6.22
CA SER A 71 2.05 -4.35 -5.61
C SER A 71 2.02 -4.23 -4.09
N THR A 72 1.82 -3.03 -3.56
CA THR A 72 1.81 -2.81 -2.10
C THR A 72 0.61 -3.47 -1.41
N ASN A 73 -0.56 -3.48 -2.06
CA ASN A 73 -1.72 -4.25 -1.60
C ASN A 73 -1.41 -5.75 -1.54
N ARG A 74 -0.84 -6.31 -2.61
CA ARG A 74 -0.54 -7.74 -2.68
C ARG A 74 0.47 -8.18 -1.61
N GLU A 75 1.50 -7.37 -1.37
CA GLU A 75 2.44 -7.61 -0.27
C GLU A 75 1.74 -7.62 1.10
N CYS A 76 0.76 -6.73 1.30
CA CYS A 76 -0.03 -6.68 2.53
C CYS A 76 -0.92 -7.92 2.68
N GLU A 77 -1.60 -8.34 1.62
CA GLU A 77 -2.46 -9.54 1.60
C GLU A 77 -1.68 -10.81 1.95
N ILE A 78 -0.53 -11.05 1.31
CA ILE A 78 0.30 -12.24 1.57
C ILE A 78 0.66 -12.33 3.05
N LEU A 79 1.12 -11.22 3.64
CA LEU A 79 1.48 -11.19 5.05
C LEU A 79 0.26 -11.32 5.97
N THR A 80 -0.91 -10.84 5.54
CA THR A 80 -2.17 -11.02 6.27
C THR A 80 -2.56 -12.49 6.30
N ASP A 81 -2.46 -13.18 5.17
CA ASP A 81 -2.80 -14.60 5.05
C ASP A 81 -1.79 -15.48 5.81
N GLU A 82 -0.49 -15.16 5.78
CA GLU A 82 0.51 -15.81 6.62
C GLU A 82 0.18 -15.71 8.12
N ILE A 83 -0.23 -14.52 8.58
CA ILE A 83 -0.63 -14.31 9.98
C ILE A 83 -1.87 -15.16 10.31
N LYS A 84 -2.86 -15.21 9.42
CA LYS A 84 -4.05 -16.05 9.60
C LYS A 84 -3.68 -17.53 9.72
N HIS A 85 -2.83 -18.05 8.83
CA HIS A 85 -2.42 -19.45 8.90
C HIS A 85 -1.61 -19.77 10.16
N ILE A 86 -0.77 -18.84 10.63
CA ILE A 86 -0.09 -19.00 11.93
C ILE A 86 -1.12 -19.09 13.06
N ILE A 87 -2.15 -18.22 13.06
CA ILE A 87 -3.23 -18.23 14.06
C ILE A 87 -4.04 -19.54 13.99
N GLU A 88 -4.38 -19.99 12.79
CA GLU A 88 -5.14 -21.23 12.55
C GLU A 88 -4.38 -22.49 12.96
N GLY A 89 -3.05 -22.48 12.81
CA GLY A 89 -2.16 -23.58 13.19
C GLY A 89 -1.82 -23.66 14.68
N PHE A 90 -2.28 -22.72 15.52
CA PHE A 90 -2.14 -22.88 16.97
C PHE A 90 -2.95 -24.07 17.45
N PRO A 91 -2.40 -24.92 18.34
CA PRO A 91 -3.15 -26.02 18.93
C PRO A 91 -4.40 -25.46 19.61
N ARG A 92 -5.55 -25.72 19.00
CA ARG A 92 -6.84 -25.57 19.65
C ARG A 92 -6.90 -26.76 20.59
N ASN A 93 -6.98 -26.53 21.90
CA ASN A 93 -7.26 -27.63 22.82
C ASN A 93 -8.60 -28.24 22.41
N THR A 94 -8.55 -29.30 21.62
CA THR A 94 -9.67 -30.22 21.50
C THR A 94 -9.80 -30.85 22.87
N GLU A 95 -10.94 -30.53 23.49
CA GLU A 95 -11.50 -31.21 24.64
C GLU A 95 -11.49 -32.73 24.37
N GLU A 96 -10.44 -33.41 24.80
CA GLU A 96 -10.37 -34.86 25.01
C GLU A 96 -9.05 -35.15 25.73
N ASN A 97 -8.95 -34.67 26.97
CA ASN A 97 -8.30 -35.34 28.12
C ASN A 97 -8.25 -34.34 29.28
N ASP A 98 -9.06 -34.63 30.30
CA ASP A 98 -8.83 -34.18 31.66
C ASP A 98 -7.37 -34.48 32.02
N GLU A 99 -6.67 -33.50 32.62
CA GLU A 99 -5.22 -33.47 32.91
C GLU A 99 -4.29 -32.92 31.82
N GLN A 100 -4.40 -31.62 31.51
CA GLN A 100 -3.20 -30.78 31.39
C GLN A 100 -3.53 -29.29 31.48
N VAL A 101 -3.19 -28.71 32.63
CA VAL A 101 -3.15 -27.27 32.91
C VAL A 101 -2.17 -26.59 31.93
N GLY A 102 -2.64 -25.67 31.10
CA GLY A 102 -1.77 -24.60 30.57
C GLY A 102 -1.95 -24.13 29.13
N ALA A 103 -2.62 -24.87 28.24
CA ALA A 103 -2.64 -24.51 26.81
C ALA A 103 -3.72 -23.47 26.42
N GLU A 104 -4.73 -23.24 27.26
CA GLU A 104 -5.85 -22.32 26.99
C GLU A 104 -5.47 -20.83 27.14
N SER A 105 -4.42 -20.53 27.92
CA SER A 105 -3.95 -19.16 28.16
C SER A 105 -3.21 -18.58 26.94
N GLY A 106 -2.37 -19.37 26.26
CA GLY A 106 -1.50 -18.86 25.20
C GLY A 106 -2.22 -18.42 23.92
N TYR A 107 -3.24 -19.17 23.47
CA TYR A 107 -4.00 -18.82 22.27
C TYR A 107 -4.89 -17.59 22.49
N ILE A 108 -5.58 -17.53 23.64
CA ILE A 108 -6.44 -16.39 23.99
C ILE A 108 -5.60 -15.13 24.19
N GLU A 109 -4.46 -15.23 24.90
CA GLU A 109 -3.54 -14.10 25.08
C GLU A 109 -2.92 -13.65 23.76
N PHE A 110 -2.52 -14.58 22.88
CA PHE A 110 -1.95 -14.23 21.58
C PHE A 110 -2.98 -13.58 20.66
N LYS A 111 -4.21 -14.12 20.60
CA LYS A 111 -5.33 -13.54 19.83
C LYS A 111 -5.67 -12.15 20.35
N HIS A 112 -5.82 -11.99 21.67
CA HIS A 112 -6.13 -10.70 22.29
C HIS A 112 -5.00 -9.68 22.11
N TYR A 113 -3.75 -10.10 22.24
CA TYR A 113 -2.58 -9.28 21.92
C TYR A 113 -2.58 -8.85 20.45
N ASN A 114 -2.88 -9.77 19.53
CA ASN A 114 -2.90 -9.48 18.10
C ASN A 114 -4.02 -8.49 17.74
N GLU A 115 -5.23 -8.66 18.29
CA GLU A 115 -6.36 -7.73 18.13
C GLU A 115 -6.05 -6.33 18.69
N LEU A 116 -5.49 -6.24 19.90
CA LEU A 116 -5.06 -4.97 20.50
C LEU A 116 -3.95 -4.30 19.69
N ARG A 117 -3.05 -5.09 19.13
CA ARG A 117 -1.95 -4.62 18.31
C ARG A 117 -2.42 -4.13 16.94
N GLU A 118 -3.40 -4.80 16.33
CA GLU A 118 -4.07 -4.37 15.09
C GLU A 118 -4.79 -3.03 15.29
N LYS A 119 -5.53 -2.88 16.40
CA LYS A 119 -6.13 -1.59 16.80
C LYS A 119 -5.08 -0.49 16.98
N ARG A 120 -3.94 -0.79 17.62
CA ARG A 120 -2.85 0.18 17.82
C ARG A 120 -2.18 0.58 16.50
N LEU A 121 -2.05 -0.35 15.57
CA LEU A 121 -1.52 -0.10 14.22
C LEU A 121 -2.44 0.82 13.42
N ASN A 122 -3.75 0.61 13.49
CA ASN A 122 -4.73 1.49 12.84
C ASN A 122 -4.68 2.91 13.42
N LEU A 123 -4.58 3.04 14.75
CA LEU A 123 -4.39 4.33 15.43
C LEU A 123 -3.10 5.05 15.02
N ASP A 124 -1.99 4.33 14.89
CA ASP A 124 -0.72 4.91 14.42
C ASP A 124 -0.77 5.30 12.94
N ALA A 125 -1.51 4.56 12.11
CA ALA A 125 -1.76 4.91 10.71
C ALA A 125 -2.60 6.19 10.60
N GLU A 126 -3.68 6.29 11.36
CA GLU A 126 -4.50 7.50 11.49
C GLU A 126 -3.68 8.69 11.98
N ARG A 127 -2.81 8.49 12.98
CA ARG A 127 -1.90 9.55 13.46
C ARG A 127 -0.87 9.98 12.43
N SER A 128 -0.38 9.08 11.59
CA SER A 128 0.57 9.44 10.54
C SER A 128 -0.05 10.30 9.43
N ILE A 129 -1.38 10.31 9.29
CA ILE A 129 -2.09 11.24 8.38
C ILE A 129 -1.89 12.69 8.86
N TYR A 130 -1.92 12.95 10.16
CA TYR A 130 -1.74 14.29 10.73
C TYR A 130 -0.33 14.88 10.53
N PHE A 131 0.70 14.04 10.34
CA PHE A 131 2.07 14.51 10.05
C PHE A 131 2.32 14.84 8.57
N LEU A 132 1.34 14.58 7.70
CA LEU A 132 1.40 14.85 6.26
C LEU A 132 0.53 16.04 5.85
N GLU A 133 -0.25 16.60 6.78
CA GLU A 133 -1.09 17.80 6.61
C GLU A 133 -0.51 19.07 7.27
N ALA A 134 0.75 19.03 7.75
CA ALA A 134 1.51 20.18 8.27
C ALA A 134 2.59 20.63 7.28
#